data_AF-A0A3C1SFD9-F1
#
_entry.id   AF-A0A3C1SFD9-F1
#
_cell.length_a   1.000
_cell.length_b   1.000
_cell.length_c   1.000
_cell.angle_alpha   90.00
_cell.angle_beta   90.00
_cell.angle_gamma   90.00
#
_symmetry.space_group_name_H-M   'P 1'
#
loop_
_entity.id
_entity.type
_entity.pdbx_description
1 polymer ?
#
loop_
_entity_poly.entity_id
_entity_poly.type
_entity_poly.pdbx_seq_one_letter_code
_entity_poly.pdbx_strand_id
1 'polypeptide(L)'
;MKPILKQILKQTVSILVCILCFSGMVYAKETPDKRFKAIAKTINARDSILIADEYGKIVFSKYADNRLAPASTFKLLTSLAAIHYLGINYRFRTEFYIDEHLNLKIKGYGDPL
;
A
#
# COMPACT_ATOMS: atom_id res chain seq x y z
N MET A 1 -16.36 60.49 -1.35
CA MET A 1 -15.84 59.19 -1.79
C MET A 1 -17.01 58.32 -2.23
N LYS A 2 -17.08 57.96 -3.51
CA LYS A 2 -18.29 57.47 -4.21
C LYS A 2 -18.80 56.14 -3.59
N PRO A 3 -20.11 55.97 -3.35
CA PRO A 3 -20.70 54.80 -2.66
C PRO A 3 -20.34 53.46 -3.32
N ILE A 4 -20.11 53.49 -4.64
CA ILE A 4 -19.64 52.36 -5.44
C ILE A 4 -18.29 51.82 -4.95
N LEU A 5 -17.36 52.70 -4.54
CA LEU A 5 -16.02 52.28 -4.08
C LEU A 5 -16.10 51.53 -2.74
N LYS A 6 -17.02 51.93 -1.84
CA LYS A 6 -17.28 51.23 -0.57
C LYS A 6 -17.91 49.85 -0.81
N GLN A 7 -18.80 49.73 -1.80
CA GLN A 7 -19.45 48.46 -2.15
C GLN A 7 -18.45 47.46 -2.75
N ILE A 8 -17.60 47.92 -3.67
CA ILE A 8 -16.54 47.09 -4.28
C ILE A 8 -15.57 46.61 -3.21
N LEU A 9 -15.16 47.49 -2.28
CA LEU A 9 -14.27 47.14 -1.16
C LEU A 9 -14.90 46.07 -0.25
N LYS A 10 -16.19 46.19 0.06
CA LYS A 10 -16.90 45.22 0.91
C LYS A 10 -17.01 43.84 0.23
N GLN A 11 -17.27 43.81 -1.08
CA GLN A 11 -17.34 42.56 -1.85
C GLN A 11 -15.97 41.88 -1.98
N THR A 12 -14.91 42.65 -2.23
CA THR A 12 -13.54 42.10 -2.30
C THR A 12 -13.08 41.52 -0.97
N VAL A 13 -13.36 42.21 0.15
CA VAL A 13 -13.06 41.67 1.49
C VAL A 13 -13.86 40.39 1.75
N SER A 14 -15.14 40.35 1.40
CA SER A 14 -15.97 39.15 1.61
C SER A 14 -15.47 37.96 0.80
N ILE A 15 -15.09 38.16 -0.47
CA ILE A 15 -14.57 37.09 -1.33
C ILE A 15 -13.22 36.59 -0.81
N LEU A 16 -12.34 37.49 -0.36
CA LEU A 16 -11.04 37.11 0.21
C LEU A 16 -11.21 36.27 1.48
N VAL A 17 -12.14 36.62 2.35
CA VAL A 17 -12.47 35.83 3.56
C VAL A 17 -13.01 34.45 3.17
N CYS A 18 -13.90 34.36 2.18
CA CYS A 18 -14.40 33.07 1.69
C CYS A 18 -13.28 32.19 1.12
N ILE A 19 -12.35 32.75 0.34
CA ILE A 19 -11.20 32.02 -0.21
C ILE A 19 -10.27 31.52 0.89
N LEU A 20 -9.98 32.35 1.90
CA LEU A 20 -9.17 31.97 3.05
C LEU A 20 -9.82 30.84 3.86
N CYS A 21 -11.13 30.91 4.12
CA CYS A 21 -11.86 29.85 4.80
C CYS A 21 -11.88 28.54 4.00
N PHE A 22 -11.99 28.59 2.67
CA PHE A 22 -12.00 27.40 1.81
C PHE A 22 -10.61 26.72 1.77
N SER A 23 -9.54 27.51 1.77
CA SER A 23 -8.17 26.97 1.82
C SER A 23 -7.85 26.23 3.12
N GLY A 24 -8.43 26.66 4.25
CA GLY A 24 -8.28 26.02 5.55
C GLY A 24 -8.90 24.61 5.63
N MET A 25 -10.02 24.37 4.94
CA MET A 25 -10.65 23.04 4.89
C MET A 25 -9.84 22.04 4.05
N VAL A 26 -9.18 22.51 2.99
CA VAL A 26 -8.35 21.64 2.12
C VAL A 26 -7.07 21.18 2.84
N TYR A 27 -6.57 21.96 3.81
CA TYR A 27 -5.38 21.66 4.60
C TYR A 27 -5.64 21.00 5.96
N ALA A 28 -6.80 20.37 6.14
CA ALA A 28 -7.02 19.49 7.29
C ALA A 28 -6.13 18.23 7.16
N LYS A 29 -4.86 18.36 7.59
CA LYS A 29 -3.93 17.25 7.72
C LYS A 29 -4.53 16.26 8.71
N GLU A 30 -4.80 15.03 8.27
CA GLU A 30 -5.32 13.99 9.16
C GLU A 30 -4.38 13.85 10.35
N THR A 31 -4.87 14.25 11.52
CA THR A 31 -4.15 14.05 12.77
C THR A 31 -3.98 12.55 12.97
N PRO A 32 -2.77 12.03 13.23
CA PRO A 32 -2.57 10.60 13.45
C PRO A 32 -3.57 10.11 14.49
N ASP A 33 -4.36 9.11 14.12
CA ASP A 33 -5.39 8.56 15.00
C ASP A 33 -4.75 8.28 16.38
N LYS A 34 -5.40 8.75 17.44
CA LYS A 34 -4.93 8.59 18.83
C LYS A 34 -4.61 7.12 19.12
N ARG A 35 -5.28 6.18 18.44
CA ARG A 35 -5.04 4.73 18.51
C ARG A 35 -3.58 4.33 18.24
N PHE A 36 -2.89 5.02 17.33
CA PHE A 36 -1.54 4.63 16.91
C PHE A 36 -0.41 5.37 17.67
N LYS A 37 -0.74 6.23 18.64
CA LYS A 37 0.28 6.95 19.43
C LYS A 37 1.25 6.02 20.15
N ALA A 38 0.78 4.88 20.65
CA ALA A 38 1.63 3.90 21.33
C ALA A 38 2.63 3.28 20.35
N ILE A 39 2.16 2.82 19.19
CA ILE A 39 2.99 2.23 18.13
C ILE A 39 3.96 3.26 17.55
N ALA A 40 3.51 4.50 17.34
CA ALA A 40 4.37 5.56 16.83
C ALA A 40 5.60 5.83 17.71
N LYS A 41 5.54 5.53 19.02
CA LYS A 41 6.67 5.67 19.95
C LYS A 41 7.64 4.50 19.89
N THR A 42 7.22 3.31 19.47
CA THR A 42 8.07 2.10 19.46
C THR A 42 8.85 1.93 18.16
N ILE A 43 8.35 2.49 17.05
CA ILE A 43 8.97 2.41 15.73
C ILE A 43 10.13 3.41 15.61
N ASN A 44 11.33 2.93 15.26
CA ASN A 44 12.52 3.76 15.05
C ASN A 44 12.83 3.98 13.56
N ALA A 45 13.86 4.76 13.23
CA ALA A 45 14.19 5.16 11.85
C ALA A 45 14.58 4.01 10.91
N ARG A 46 14.90 2.82 11.43
CA ARG A 46 15.21 1.62 10.64
C ARG A 46 13.98 0.73 10.40
N ASP A 47 12.89 1.00 11.09
CA ASP A 47 11.62 0.29 10.92
C ASP A 47 10.77 0.99 9.85
N SER A 48 9.74 0.31 9.36
CA SER A 48 8.74 0.88 8.46
C SER A 48 7.37 0.30 8.80
N ILE A 49 6.35 1.14 8.79
CA ILE A 49 4.95 0.73 9.01
C ILE A 49 4.01 1.56 8.15
N LEU A 50 3.04 0.87 7.52
CA LEU A 50 1.93 1.43 6.79
C LEU A 50 0.68 0.63 7.17
N ILE A 51 -0.39 1.34 7.55
CA ILE A 51 -1.69 0.77 7.89
C ILE A 51 -2.71 1.46 6.99
N ALA A 52 -3.50 0.66 6.28
CA ALA A 52 -4.60 1.11 5.46
C ALA A 52 -5.91 0.41 5.87
N ASP A 53 -7.04 1.07 5.60
CA ASP A 53 -8.35 0.46 5.74
C ASP A 53 -8.68 -0.48 4.56
N GLU A 54 -9.87 -1.10 4.58
CA GLU A 54 -10.34 -2.02 3.55
C GLU A 54 -10.49 -1.38 2.15
N TYR A 55 -10.57 -0.05 2.08
CA TYR A 55 -10.65 0.71 0.83
C TYR A 55 -9.27 1.20 0.36
N GLY A 56 -8.20 0.88 1.10
CA GLY A 56 -6.83 1.28 0.78
C GLY A 56 -6.47 2.70 1.25
N LYS A 57 -7.32 3.37 2.02
CA LYS A 57 -6.98 4.66 2.61
C LYS A 57 -5.94 4.45 3.71
N ILE A 58 -4.79 5.12 3.59
CA ILE A 58 -3.74 5.08 4.62
C ILE A 58 -4.25 5.80 5.88
N VAL A 59 -4.38 5.07 6.98
CA VAL A 59 -4.81 5.58 8.30
C VAL A 59 -3.64 5.86 9.24
N PHE A 60 -2.48 5.26 8.97
CA PHE A 60 -1.23 5.53 9.68
C PHE A 60 -0.03 5.11 8.84
N SER A 61 1.00 5.94 8.80
CA SER A 61 2.27 5.59 8.19
C SER A 61 3.43 6.20 8.97
N LYS A 62 4.54 5.47 9.07
CA LYS A 62 5.80 5.98 9.60
C LYS A 62 6.96 5.28 8.88
N TYR A 63 7.82 6.07 8.24
CA TYR A 63 8.93 5.59 7.41
C TYR A 63 8.51 4.60 6.30
N ALA A 64 7.28 4.70 5.79
CA ALA A 64 6.70 3.75 4.85
C ALA A 64 7.55 3.53 3.59
N ASP A 65 8.22 4.58 3.11
CA ASP A 65 9.06 4.53 1.90
C ASP A 65 10.47 3.95 2.12
N ASN A 66 10.83 3.61 3.36
CA ASN A 66 12.09 2.95 3.64
C ASN A 66 12.10 1.55 3.02
N ARG A 67 13.09 1.29 2.16
CA ARG A 67 13.32 -0.04 1.59
C ARG A 67 13.91 -0.96 2.64
N LEU A 68 13.20 -2.04 2.97
CA LEU A 68 13.64 -3.07 3.90
C LEU A 68 13.74 -4.43 3.20
N ALA A 69 14.54 -5.33 3.78
CA ALA A 69 14.53 -6.73 3.35
C ALA A 69 13.21 -7.39 3.81
N PRO A 70 12.39 -7.94 2.89
CA PRO A 70 11.06 -8.45 3.23
C PRO A 70 11.08 -9.78 4.00
N ALA A 71 12.21 -10.50 3.99
CA ALA A 71 12.30 -11.86 4.51
C ALA A 71 11.14 -12.73 3.97
N SER A 72 10.43 -13.44 4.86
CA SER A 72 9.33 -14.33 4.44
C SER A 72 8.07 -13.61 3.93
N THR A 73 7.89 -12.29 4.12
CA THR A 73 6.74 -11.59 3.53
C THR A 73 6.81 -11.56 2.00
N PHE A 74 8.00 -11.75 1.44
CA PHE A 74 8.20 -11.92 -0.01
C PHE A 74 7.40 -13.10 -0.59
N LYS A 75 7.05 -14.10 0.24
CA LYS A 75 6.19 -15.21 -0.17
C LYS A 75 4.81 -14.74 -0.65
N LEU A 76 4.29 -13.61 -0.17
CA LEU A 76 3.04 -13.05 -0.70
C LEU A 76 3.16 -12.71 -2.19
N LEU A 77 4.26 -12.06 -2.58
CA LEU A 77 4.54 -11.77 -4.00
C LEU A 77 4.72 -13.06 -4.81
N THR A 78 5.49 -14.01 -4.29
CA THR A 78 5.68 -15.31 -4.94
C THR A 78 4.36 -16.06 -5.12
N SER A 79 3.48 -16.07 -4.11
CA SER A 79 2.17 -16.72 -4.19
C SER A 79 1.25 -16.04 -5.21
N LEU A 80 1.22 -14.71 -5.25
CA LEU A 80 0.46 -13.98 -6.28
C LEU A 80 0.98 -14.27 -7.68
N ALA A 81 2.31 -14.30 -7.87
CA ALA A 81 2.91 -14.67 -9.14
C ALA A 81 2.57 -16.12 -9.54
N ALA A 82 2.65 -17.06 -8.60
CA ALA A 82 2.28 -18.46 -8.85
C ALA A 82 0.81 -18.59 -9.28
N ILE A 83 -0.11 -17.91 -8.59
CA ILE A 83 -1.53 -17.90 -8.97
C ILE A 83 -1.72 -17.28 -10.38
N HIS A 84 -1.03 -16.18 -10.68
CA HIS A 84 -1.14 -15.52 -11.98
C HIS A 84 -0.63 -16.37 -13.14
N TYR A 85 0.54 -17.00 -13.00
CA TYR A 85 1.18 -17.73 -14.10
C TYR A 85 0.78 -19.21 -14.18
N LEU A 86 0.53 -19.86 -13.04
CA LEU A 86 0.22 -21.30 -13.00
C LEU A 86 -1.28 -21.56 -12.84
N GLY A 87 -2.01 -20.63 -12.24
CA GLY A 87 -3.41 -20.79 -11.87
C GLY A 87 -3.60 -21.49 -10.51
N ILE A 88 -4.75 -21.24 -9.87
CA ILE A 88 -5.06 -21.78 -8.54
C ILE A 88 -5.16 -23.32 -8.50
N ASN A 89 -5.42 -23.93 -9.64
CA ASN A 89 -5.60 -25.38 -9.78
C ASN A 89 -4.34 -26.09 -10.30
N TYR A 90 -3.19 -25.41 -10.39
CA TYR A 90 -1.95 -26.04 -10.83
C TYR A 90 -1.58 -27.23 -9.94
N ARG A 91 -1.03 -28.26 -10.57
CA ARG A 91 -0.51 -29.45 -9.92
C ARG A 91 0.84 -29.78 -10.53
N PHE A 92 1.83 -30.02 -9.66
CA PHE A 92 3.09 -30.59 -10.10
C PHE A 92 2.86 -32.01 -10.59
N ARG A 93 3.64 -32.42 -11.59
CA ARG A 93 3.62 -33.78 -12.13
C ARG A 93 4.95 -34.45 -11.84
N THR A 94 4.90 -35.77 -11.73
CA THR A 94 6.09 -36.62 -11.68
C THR A 94 5.87 -37.73 -12.70
N GLU A 95 6.82 -37.87 -13.63
CA GLU A 95 6.70 -38.78 -14.76
C GLU A 95 7.69 -39.95 -14.61
N PHE A 96 7.26 -41.14 -15.01
CA PHE A 96 8.04 -42.37 -14.95
C PHE A 96 8.23 -42.93 -16.35
N TYR A 97 9.45 -43.35 -16.66
CA TYR A 97 9.83 -43.89 -17.96
C TYR A 97 10.71 -45.13 -17.81
N ILE A 98 10.65 -46.00 -18.80
CA ILE A 98 11.56 -47.12 -18.97
C ILE A 98 12.24 -46.94 -20.34
N ASP A 99 13.56 -47.17 -20.40
CA ASP A 99 14.29 -47.16 -21.66
C ASP A 99 14.51 -48.58 -22.23
N GLU A 100 15.15 -48.66 -23.40
CA GLU A 100 15.41 -49.91 -24.11
C GLU A 100 16.32 -50.89 -23.34
N HIS A 101 17.05 -50.39 -22.33
CA HIS A 101 17.90 -51.19 -21.45
C HIS A 101 17.24 -51.50 -20.11
N LEU A 102 15.92 -51.27 -19.99
CA LEU A 102 15.12 -51.48 -18.77
C LEU A 102 15.54 -50.59 -17.58
N ASN A 103 16.14 -49.43 -17.84
CA ASN A 103 16.41 -48.46 -16.78
C ASN A 103 15.14 -47.68 -16.44
N LEU A 104 14.79 -47.63 -15.15
CA LEU A 104 13.76 -46.74 -14.62
C LEU A 104 14.28 -45.30 -14.54
N LYS A 105 13.58 -44.37 -15.19
CA LYS A 105 13.84 -42.94 -15.14
C LYS A 105 12.65 -42.22 -14.50
N ILE A 106 12.95 -41.35 -13.54
CA ILE A 106 11.95 -40.55 -12.82
C ILE A 106 12.23 -39.08 -13.11
N LYS A 107 11.24 -38.36 -13.65
CA LYS A 107 11.33 -36.93 -13.96
C LYS A 107 10.42 -36.15 -13.02
N GLY A 108 11.03 -35.50 -12.05
CA GLY A 108 10.34 -34.56 -11.15
C GLY A 108 10.21 -33.18 -11.77
N TYR A 109 9.09 -32.50 -11.50
CA TYR A 109 8.85 -31.11 -11.90
C TYR A 109 8.81 -30.16 -10.69
N GLY A 110 9.35 -30.59 -9.55
CA GLY A 110 9.44 -29.78 -8.33
C GLY A 110 8.19 -29.83 -7.45
N ASP A 111 7.54 -30.99 -7.36
CA ASP A 111 6.47 -31.20 -6.37
C ASP A 111 7.04 -31.02 -4.94
N PRO A 112 6.55 -30.04 -4.16
CA PRO A 112 7.07 -29.79 -2.82
C PRO A 112 6.45 -30.69 -1.73
N LEU A 113 5.55 -31.62 -2.10
CA LEU A 113 4.81 -32.51 -1.18
C LEU A 113 5.29 -33.96 -1.21
#